data_AF-A0A926HNY7-F1
#
_entry.id   AF-A0A926HNY7-F1
#
_cell.length_a   1.000
_cell.length_b   1.000
_cell.length_c   1.000
_cell.angle_alpha   90.00
_cell.angle_beta   90.00
_cell.angle_gamma   90.00
#
_symmetry.space_group_name_H-M   'P 1'
#
loop_
_entity.id
_entity.type
_entity.pdbx_description
1 polymer ?
#
loop_
_entity_poly.entity_id
_entity_poly.type
_entity_poly.pdbx_seq_one_letter_code
_entity_poly.pdbx_strand_id
1 'polypeptide(L)'
;MDIQKYVDKDILHKFEFYNYGHAIEILHEAFPLEWKELQECLRELKLTLGDIKIEGGNESPIPKKFDAVLYPFGWREIRISGDLIVKEYPRRIAMGRGKGKFSDEPSDISKLEGYVDGHNIDFLKNRVAFDLEWNSKDQTFDRDLLAMRTYFDCNLIDVGVIVTRSEELNEIFKQERDSRGQLLMKKYGASTTWMGKLIPRLDSRRNGGCPILAIGIRKDCVEGYDRANEYNTKSATFCRGEEI
;
A
#
# COMPACT_ATOMS: atom_id res chain seq x y z
N MET A 1 -15.75 0.76 -13.27
CA MET A 1 -15.94 1.61 -12.07
C MET A 1 -15.40 2.98 -12.39
N ASP A 2 -16.13 4.05 -12.08
CA ASP A 2 -15.71 5.41 -12.44
C ASP A 2 -14.86 6.02 -11.32
N ILE A 3 -13.57 5.64 -11.30
CA ILE A 3 -12.60 6.12 -10.30
C ILE A 3 -12.48 7.65 -10.31
N GLN A 4 -12.76 8.29 -11.45
CA GLN A 4 -12.66 9.73 -11.65
C GLN A 4 -13.67 10.53 -10.82
N LYS A 5 -14.69 9.87 -10.27
CA LYS A 5 -15.65 10.49 -9.34
C LYS A 5 -15.07 10.70 -7.94
N TYR A 6 -14.08 9.88 -7.56
CA TYR A 6 -13.55 9.82 -6.21
C TYR A 6 -12.11 10.34 -6.11
N VAL A 7 -11.43 10.49 -7.24
CA VAL A 7 -10.02 10.91 -7.33
C VAL A 7 -9.92 12.26 -8.04
N ASP A 8 -9.12 13.16 -7.48
CA ASP A 8 -8.83 14.46 -8.08
C ASP A 8 -8.15 14.30 -9.45
N LYS A 9 -8.63 15.07 -10.43
CA LYS A 9 -8.23 14.91 -11.83
C LYS A 9 -6.74 15.12 -12.08
N ASP A 10 -6.10 15.95 -11.27
CA ASP A 10 -4.70 16.32 -11.44
C ASP A 10 -3.74 15.18 -11.09
N ILE A 11 -4.15 14.17 -10.31
CA ILE A 11 -3.30 13.02 -9.95
C ILE A 11 -3.57 11.77 -10.82
N LEU A 12 -4.67 11.74 -11.58
CA LEU A 12 -5.06 10.56 -12.38
C LEU A 12 -4.06 10.15 -13.48
N HIS A 13 -3.24 11.08 -13.98
CA HIS A 13 -2.19 10.74 -14.95
C HIS A 13 -0.94 10.16 -14.29
N LYS A 14 -0.68 10.56 -13.04
CA LYS A 14 0.49 10.18 -12.24
C LYS A 14 0.33 8.85 -11.51
N PHE A 15 -0.90 8.42 -11.28
CA PHE A 15 -1.18 7.22 -10.52
C PHE A 15 -2.24 6.35 -11.19
N GLU A 16 -2.09 5.03 -11.07
CA GLU A 16 -3.15 4.07 -11.33
C GLU A 16 -3.79 3.60 -10.03
N PHE A 17 -5.07 3.24 -10.10
CA PHE A 17 -5.86 2.89 -8.93
C PHE A 17 -6.61 1.58 -9.20
N TYR A 18 -6.49 0.63 -8.27
CA TYR A 18 -7.20 -0.64 -8.29
C TYR A 18 -8.01 -0.76 -7.00
N ASN A 19 -9.33 -0.78 -7.14
CA ASN A 19 -10.25 -0.74 -6.02
C ASN A 19 -10.79 -2.14 -5.70
N TYR A 20 -10.50 -2.65 -4.50
CA TYR A 20 -10.96 -3.95 -4.03
C TYR A 20 -11.86 -3.78 -2.81
N GLY A 21 -13.06 -4.37 -2.86
CA GLY A 21 -13.98 -4.37 -1.71
C GLY A 21 -14.58 -2.99 -1.39
N HIS A 22 -14.76 -2.13 -2.39
CA HIS A 22 -15.28 -0.77 -2.23
C HIS A 22 -14.40 0.17 -1.37
N ALA A 23 -13.08 -0.08 -1.36
CA ALA A 23 -12.15 0.69 -0.55
C ALA A 23 -12.20 2.20 -0.84
N ILE A 24 -12.27 2.60 -2.11
CA ILE A 24 -12.31 4.02 -2.46
C ILE A 24 -13.63 4.68 -2.05
N GLU A 25 -14.76 3.97 -2.13
CA GLU A 25 -16.03 4.51 -1.64
C GLU A 25 -16.03 4.65 -0.11
N ILE A 26 -15.45 3.68 0.60
CA ILE A 26 -15.29 3.77 2.06
C ILE A 26 -14.39 4.95 2.42
N LEU A 27 -13.24 5.11 1.74
CA LEU A 27 -12.36 6.26 1.92
C LEU A 27 -13.08 7.57 1.64
N HIS A 28 -13.82 7.67 0.54
CA HIS A 28 -14.49 8.89 0.14
C HIS A 28 -15.65 9.28 1.07
N GLU A 29 -16.50 8.32 1.46
CA GLU A 29 -17.73 8.60 2.22
C GLU A 29 -17.49 8.61 3.74
N ALA A 30 -16.72 7.65 4.27
CA ALA A 30 -16.52 7.48 5.71
C ALA A 30 -15.25 8.18 6.23
N PHE A 31 -14.23 8.33 5.38
CA PHE A 31 -12.94 8.94 5.73
C PHE A 31 -12.51 10.09 4.80
N PRO A 32 -13.41 11.06 4.50
CA PRO A 32 -13.14 12.09 3.49
C PRO A 32 -11.92 12.97 3.82
N LEU A 33 -11.60 13.16 5.11
CA LEU A 33 -10.43 13.94 5.52
C LEU A 33 -9.14 13.17 5.24
N GLU A 34 -9.06 11.90 5.69
CA GLU A 34 -7.92 11.02 5.44
C GLU A 34 -7.71 10.85 3.94
N TRP A 35 -8.78 10.65 3.18
CA TRP A 35 -8.68 10.50 1.73
C TRP A 35 -8.14 11.76 1.05
N LYS A 36 -8.59 12.95 1.47
CA LYS A 36 -8.05 14.21 0.97
C LYS A 36 -6.55 14.37 1.28
N GLU A 37 -6.13 14.01 2.48
CA GLU A 37 -4.71 14.06 2.89
C GLU A 37 -3.84 13.06 2.12
N LEU A 38 -4.35 11.86 1.85
CA LEU A 38 -3.66 10.88 1.02
C LEU A 38 -3.51 11.40 -0.42
N GLN A 39 -4.56 11.99 -1.00
CA GLN A 39 -4.46 12.61 -2.33
C GLN A 39 -3.46 13.78 -2.36
N GLU A 40 -3.40 14.59 -1.30
CA GLU A 40 -2.38 15.63 -1.15
C GLU A 40 -0.96 15.05 -1.07
N CYS A 41 -0.78 13.96 -0.34
CA CYS A 41 0.50 13.24 -0.30
C CYS A 41 0.91 12.70 -1.67
N LEU A 42 -0.02 12.14 -2.44
CA LEU A 42 0.25 11.69 -3.80
C LEU A 42 0.59 12.86 -4.73
N ARG A 43 -0.09 14.00 -4.58
CA ARG A 43 0.15 15.23 -5.35
C ARG A 43 1.54 15.80 -5.12
N GLU A 44 2.01 15.81 -3.88
CA GLU A 44 3.33 16.31 -3.49
C GLU A 44 4.47 15.34 -3.82
N LEU A 45 4.16 14.09 -4.20
CA LEU A 45 5.17 13.11 -4.58
C LEU A 45 5.87 13.54 -5.87
N LYS A 46 7.15 13.89 -5.73
CA LYS A 46 8.07 14.18 -6.83
C LYS A 46 9.26 13.24 -6.76
N LEU A 47 9.40 12.39 -7.77
CA LEU A 47 10.54 11.49 -7.89
C LEU A 47 11.56 12.09 -8.86
N THR A 48 12.83 12.11 -8.47
CA THR A 48 13.92 12.49 -9.39
C THR A 48 14.65 11.24 -9.87
N LEU A 49 15.34 11.33 -11.01
CA LEU A 49 16.27 10.26 -11.42
C LEU A 49 17.34 10.00 -10.35
N GLY A 50 17.75 11.02 -9.59
CA GLY A 50 18.65 10.87 -8.45
C GLY A 50 18.06 9.96 -7.36
N ASP A 51 16.82 10.20 -6.96
CA ASP A 51 16.09 9.39 -5.96
C ASP A 51 16.08 7.91 -6.34
N ILE A 52 15.88 7.63 -7.63
CA ILE A 52 15.75 6.27 -8.16
C ILE A 52 17.13 5.58 -8.28
N LYS A 53 18.17 6.33 -8.63
CA LYS A 53 19.54 5.84 -8.87
C LYS A 53 20.32 5.55 -7.58
N ILE A 54 20.00 6.21 -6.47
CA ILE A 54 20.63 5.94 -5.17
C ILE A 54 20.51 4.44 -4.84
N GLU A 55 21.62 3.81 -4.45
CA GLU A 55 21.65 2.38 -4.18
C GLU A 55 20.69 1.94 -3.07
N GLY A 56 20.28 0.68 -3.11
CA GLY A 56 19.49 0.08 -2.04
C GLY A 56 20.29 -0.02 -0.73
N GLY A 57 19.64 0.31 0.36
CA GLY A 57 20.11 0.34 1.75
C GLY A 57 18.92 0.69 2.64
N ASN A 58 19.10 0.81 3.95
CA ASN A 58 17.97 0.95 4.89
C ASN A 58 17.07 2.18 4.68
N GLU A 59 17.43 3.14 3.83
CA GLU A 59 16.64 4.36 3.65
C GLU A 59 16.72 4.88 2.21
N SER A 60 15.94 4.30 1.29
CA SER A 60 15.60 5.03 0.05
C SER A 60 15.04 6.41 0.44
N PRO A 61 15.32 7.49 -0.30
CA PRO A 61 14.75 8.80 0.01
C PRO A 61 13.23 8.85 -0.23
N ILE A 62 12.66 7.85 -0.89
CA ILE A 62 11.27 7.86 -1.34
C ILE A 62 10.28 7.71 -0.18
N PRO A 63 10.41 6.72 0.74
CA PRO A 63 9.62 6.69 1.97
C PRO A 63 9.60 8.00 2.75
N LYS A 64 10.76 8.65 2.89
CA LYS A 64 10.88 9.95 3.59
C LYS A 64 10.05 11.07 2.97
N LYS A 65 9.73 11.00 1.68
CA LYS A 65 8.85 11.97 1.01
C LYS A 65 7.40 11.80 1.47
N PHE A 66 6.96 10.58 1.76
CA PHE A 66 5.64 10.32 2.34
C PHE A 66 5.61 10.76 3.80
N ASP A 67 6.65 10.45 4.59
CA ASP A 67 6.78 10.90 5.98
C ASP A 67 6.61 12.41 6.10
N ALA A 68 7.30 13.16 5.23
CA ALA A 68 7.31 14.62 5.24
C ALA A 68 5.92 15.25 5.04
N VAL A 69 4.99 14.54 4.38
CA VAL A 69 3.63 15.03 4.14
C VAL A 69 2.64 14.46 5.16
N LEU A 70 2.71 13.15 5.43
CA LEU A 70 1.73 12.46 6.26
C LEU A 70 1.92 12.70 7.77
N TYR A 71 3.16 12.87 8.25
CA TYR A 71 3.40 13.13 9.67
C TYR A 71 2.81 14.47 10.15
N PRO A 72 2.94 15.60 9.42
CA PRO A 72 2.23 16.84 9.73
C PRO A 72 0.71 16.67 9.80
N PHE A 73 0.12 15.80 8.99
CA PHE A 73 -1.31 15.48 9.03
C PHE A 73 -1.71 14.54 10.18
N GLY A 74 -0.75 14.05 10.98
CA GLY A 74 -1.02 13.22 12.15
C GLY A 74 -1.01 11.71 11.90
N TRP A 75 -0.66 11.26 10.69
CA TRP A 75 -0.42 9.84 10.42
C TRP A 75 0.85 9.38 11.13
N ARG A 76 0.87 8.14 11.62
CA ARG A 76 2.02 7.60 12.36
C ARG A 76 2.28 6.15 11.99
N GLU A 77 3.55 5.78 11.95
CA GLU A 77 3.93 4.37 12.01
C GLU A 77 3.42 3.78 13.32
N ILE A 78 2.80 2.60 13.23
CA ILE A 78 2.24 1.94 14.40
C ILE A 78 2.56 0.45 14.40
N ARG A 79 2.93 -0.04 15.59
CA ARG A 79 2.89 -1.46 15.91
C ARG A 79 1.60 -1.75 16.67
N ILE A 80 0.81 -2.68 16.16
CA ILE A 80 -0.44 -3.11 16.79
C ILE A 80 -0.21 -4.50 17.38
N SER A 81 -0.48 -4.64 18.68
CA SER A 81 -0.51 -5.94 19.33
C SER A 81 -1.73 -6.12 20.23
N GLY A 82 -2.15 -7.37 20.43
CA GLY A 82 -3.31 -7.71 21.24
C GLY A 82 -3.38 -9.19 21.57
N ASP A 83 -3.83 -9.49 22.78
CA ASP A 83 -4.08 -10.85 23.24
C ASP A 83 -5.55 -11.23 23.06
N LEU A 84 -5.84 -12.51 22.80
CA LEU A 84 -7.21 -13.01 22.77
C LEU A 84 -7.54 -13.72 24.08
N ILE A 85 -8.51 -13.19 24.82
CA ILE A 85 -9.05 -13.83 26.03
C ILE A 85 -10.28 -14.65 25.62
N VAL A 86 -10.22 -15.96 25.85
CA VAL A 86 -11.32 -16.89 25.61
C VAL A 86 -11.93 -17.27 26.95
N LYS A 87 -13.26 -17.13 27.07
CA LYS A 87 -14.01 -17.44 28.30
C LYS A 87 -15.10 -18.47 27.99
N GLU A 88 -15.09 -19.58 28.72
CA GLU A 88 -16.06 -20.66 28.53
C GLU A 88 -17.14 -20.64 29.61
N TYR A 89 -18.42 -20.62 29.19
CA TYR A 89 -19.57 -20.56 30.08
C TYR A 89 -20.44 -21.82 29.89
N PRO A 90 -20.23 -22.89 30.67
CA PRO A 90 -21.03 -24.10 30.55
C PRO A 90 -22.47 -23.85 31.04
N ARG A 91 -23.41 -24.69 30.61
CA ARG A 91 -24.76 -24.69 31.17
C ARG A 91 -24.74 -25.31 32.56
N ARG A 92 -25.43 -24.68 33.51
CA ARG A 92 -25.72 -25.29 34.80
C ARG A 92 -26.57 -26.55 34.57
N ILE A 93 -26.27 -27.65 35.26
CA ILE A 93 -27.07 -28.88 35.18
C ILE A 93 -28.49 -28.56 35.66
N ALA A 94 -29.49 -28.76 34.81
CA ALA A 94 -30.89 -28.56 35.19
C ALA A 94 -31.41 -29.81 35.90
N MET A 95 -31.88 -29.70 37.14
CA MET A 95 -32.72 -30.71 37.77
C MET A 95 -34.13 -30.66 37.15
N GLY A 96 -34.33 -31.24 35.97
CA GLY A 96 -35.65 -31.34 35.31
C GLY A 96 -35.62 -31.47 33.79
N ARG A 97 -36.80 -31.51 33.15
CA ARG A 97 -36.96 -31.51 31.69
C ARG A 97 -36.82 -30.08 31.14
N GLY A 98 -35.58 -29.64 30.94
CA GLY A 98 -35.26 -28.36 30.29
C GLY A 98 -33.76 -28.17 30.10
N LYS A 99 -33.35 -27.34 29.12
CA LYS A 99 -31.93 -26.94 28.99
C LYS A 99 -31.60 -25.93 30.11
N GLY A 100 -30.57 -26.21 30.90
CA GLY A 100 -30.09 -25.29 31.93
C GLY A 100 -29.61 -23.95 31.37
N LYS A 101 -29.65 -22.90 32.20
CA LYS A 101 -29.08 -21.58 31.88
C LYS A 101 -27.55 -21.67 31.84
N PHE A 102 -26.91 -20.83 31.02
CA PHE A 102 -25.46 -20.65 31.08
C PHE A 102 -25.05 -20.09 32.45
N SER A 103 -23.83 -20.41 32.89
CA SER A 103 -23.24 -19.79 34.07
C SER A 103 -23.01 -18.30 33.83
N ASP A 104 -23.11 -17.50 34.90
CA ASP A 104 -22.76 -16.07 34.85
C ASP A 104 -21.24 -15.86 35.00
N GLU A 105 -20.55 -16.83 35.61
CA GLU A 105 -19.10 -16.87 35.74
C GLU A 105 -18.50 -17.94 34.81
N PRO A 106 -17.36 -17.68 34.15
CA PRO A 106 -16.71 -18.64 33.28
C PRO A 106 -16.12 -19.80 34.09
N SER A 107 -16.21 -21.03 33.56
CA SER A 107 -15.54 -22.18 34.16
C SER A 107 -14.07 -22.28 33.77
N ASP A 108 -13.72 -21.74 32.61
CA ASP A 108 -12.35 -21.66 32.13
C ASP A 108 -12.09 -20.32 31.45
N ILE A 109 -10.88 -19.80 31.65
CA ILE A 109 -10.38 -18.59 31.01
C ILE A 109 -9.00 -18.91 30.48
N SER A 110 -8.85 -18.90 29.15
CA SER A 110 -7.56 -19.05 28.48
C SER A 110 -7.18 -17.76 27.76
N LYS A 111 -5.88 -17.54 27.62
CA LYS A 111 -5.30 -16.37 26.96
C LYS A 111 -4.36 -16.84 25.86
N LEU A 112 -4.61 -16.40 24.64
CA LEU A 112 -3.67 -16.55 23.53
C LEU A 112 -2.88 -15.25 23.43
N GLU A 113 -1.61 -15.31 23.83
CA GLU A 113 -0.71 -14.16 23.77
C GLU A 113 -0.33 -13.83 22.33
N GLY A 114 -0.28 -12.55 21.98
CA GLY A 114 0.09 -12.10 20.64
C GLY A 114 -0.86 -12.60 19.54
N TYR A 115 -2.15 -12.76 19.85
CA TYR A 115 -3.15 -13.15 18.85
C TYR A 115 -3.20 -12.17 17.69
N VAL A 116 -3.06 -10.88 18.01
CA VAL A 116 -2.70 -9.82 17.06
C VAL A 116 -1.25 -9.47 17.34
N ASP A 117 -0.33 -9.85 16.46
CA ASP A 117 1.08 -9.41 16.44
C ASP A 117 1.54 -9.40 14.98
N GLY A 118 0.88 -8.54 14.20
CA GLY A 118 1.11 -8.40 12.77
C GLY A 118 2.34 -7.56 12.46
N HIS A 119 2.55 -7.32 11.17
CA HIS A 119 3.58 -6.37 10.75
C HIS A 119 3.20 -4.93 11.13
N ASN A 120 4.21 -4.08 11.34
CA ASN A 120 4.00 -2.64 11.49
C ASN A 120 3.28 -2.11 10.26
N ILE A 121 2.40 -1.14 10.47
CA ILE A 121 1.80 -0.37 9.37
C ILE A 121 2.61 0.92 9.28
N ASP A 122 3.04 1.28 8.06
CA ASP A 122 3.85 2.49 7.85
C ASP A 122 3.10 3.74 8.32
N PHE A 123 1.79 3.80 8.06
CA PHE A 123 0.95 4.91 8.47
C PHE A 123 -0.45 4.45 8.86
N LEU A 124 -0.85 4.71 10.10
CA LEU A 124 -2.22 4.60 10.56
C LEU A 124 -2.74 5.98 10.99
N LYS A 125 -3.96 6.30 10.54
CA LYS A 125 -4.73 7.41 11.09
C LYS A 125 -6.19 6.99 11.21
N ASN A 126 -6.76 7.17 12.41
CA ASN A 126 -8.08 6.68 12.75
C ASN A 126 -8.24 5.20 12.39
N ARG A 127 -9.03 4.88 11.36
CA ARG A 127 -9.30 3.50 10.92
C ARG A 127 -8.84 3.24 9.49
N VAL A 128 -7.95 4.08 8.97
CA VAL A 128 -7.33 3.94 7.64
C VAL A 128 -5.88 3.55 7.79
N ALA A 129 -5.52 2.38 7.26
CA ALA A 129 -4.14 1.92 7.16
C ALA A 129 -3.54 2.28 5.80
N PHE A 130 -2.27 2.65 5.77
CA PHE A 130 -1.53 2.95 4.54
C PHE A 130 -0.13 2.35 4.64
N ASP A 131 0.25 1.56 3.63
CA ASP A 131 1.60 1.00 3.47
C ASP A 131 2.22 1.42 2.14
N LEU A 132 3.52 1.78 2.17
CA LEU A 132 4.31 2.15 1.01
C LEU A 132 5.33 1.06 0.67
N GLU A 133 5.08 0.38 -0.44
CA GLU A 133 5.95 -0.67 -0.93
C GLU A 133 6.72 -0.23 -2.17
N TRP A 134 7.88 0.40 -1.97
CA TRP A 134 8.70 0.94 -3.06
C TRP A 134 9.55 -0.11 -3.79
N ASN A 135 10.44 -0.82 -3.09
CA ASN A 135 11.37 -1.78 -3.72
C ASN A 135 11.86 -2.86 -2.74
N SER A 136 10.98 -3.27 -1.84
CA SER A 136 11.20 -4.39 -0.92
C SER A 136 11.13 -5.72 -1.66
N LYS A 137 11.40 -6.84 -0.99
CA LYS A 137 11.14 -8.18 -1.55
C LYS A 137 9.64 -8.39 -1.73
N ASP A 138 9.21 -9.04 -2.79
CA ASP A 138 7.78 -9.19 -3.11
C ASP A 138 6.96 -9.99 -2.08
N GLN A 139 7.61 -10.82 -1.24
CA GLN A 139 6.95 -11.51 -0.11
C GLN A 139 6.38 -10.54 0.92
N THR A 140 6.86 -9.29 0.91
CA THR A 140 6.37 -8.23 1.79
C THR A 140 4.86 -8.03 1.65
N PHE A 141 4.33 -8.02 0.43
CA PHE A 141 2.89 -7.91 0.20
C PHE A 141 2.07 -8.97 0.93
N ASP A 142 2.58 -10.21 1.04
CA ASP A 142 1.85 -11.27 1.73
C ASP A 142 1.72 -11.00 3.23
N ARG A 143 2.75 -10.38 3.81
CA ARG A 143 2.79 -9.96 5.20
C ARG A 143 1.87 -8.76 5.43
N ASP A 144 1.92 -7.75 4.57
CA ASP A 144 1.14 -6.52 4.75
C ASP A 144 -0.36 -6.80 4.54
N LEU A 145 -0.72 -7.59 3.53
CA LEU A 145 -2.10 -8.02 3.32
C LEU A 145 -2.63 -8.89 4.47
N LEU A 146 -1.78 -9.74 5.06
CA LEU A 146 -2.14 -10.51 6.26
C LEU A 146 -2.34 -9.61 7.48
N ALA A 147 -1.48 -8.59 7.65
CA ALA A 147 -1.60 -7.62 8.73
C ALA A 147 -2.90 -6.81 8.58
N MET A 148 -3.14 -6.20 7.42
CA MET A 148 -4.37 -5.44 7.14
C MET A 148 -5.63 -6.29 7.33
N ARG A 149 -5.62 -7.55 6.85
CA ARG A 149 -6.71 -8.50 7.12
C ARG A 149 -6.94 -8.69 8.62
N THR A 150 -5.88 -8.98 9.37
CA THR A 150 -5.98 -9.24 10.82
C THR A 150 -6.52 -8.03 11.56
N TYR A 151 -6.03 -6.84 11.23
CA TYR A 151 -6.49 -5.60 11.85
C TYR A 151 -7.94 -5.26 11.49
N PHE A 152 -8.37 -5.56 10.26
CA PHE A 152 -9.77 -5.44 9.87
C PHE A 152 -10.67 -6.43 10.61
N ASP A 153 -10.29 -7.72 10.65
CA ASP A 153 -11.05 -8.77 11.35
C ASP A 153 -11.17 -8.48 12.86
N CYS A 154 -10.17 -7.81 13.44
CA CYS A 154 -10.18 -7.33 14.83
C CYS A 154 -10.88 -5.98 15.04
N ASN A 155 -11.52 -5.44 13.99
CA ASN A 155 -12.22 -4.16 14.02
C ASN A 155 -11.31 -2.98 14.43
N LEU A 156 -10.04 -2.99 14.02
CA LEU A 156 -9.07 -1.91 14.28
C LEU A 156 -8.96 -0.93 13.11
N ILE A 157 -9.14 -1.43 11.88
CA ILE A 157 -9.18 -0.63 10.65
C ILE A 157 -10.42 -0.99 9.84
N ASP A 158 -10.86 -0.07 8.97
CA ASP A 158 -12.00 -0.28 8.05
C ASP A 158 -11.55 -0.37 6.59
N VAL A 159 -10.37 0.17 6.25
CA VAL A 159 -9.83 0.18 4.89
C VAL A 159 -8.31 0.30 4.91
N GLY A 160 -7.66 -0.41 3.97
CA GLY A 160 -6.22 -0.32 3.71
C GLY A 160 -5.91 0.34 2.37
N VAL A 161 -4.77 1.04 2.31
CA VAL A 161 -4.20 1.61 1.10
C VAL A 161 -2.79 1.06 0.93
N ILE A 162 -2.47 0.55 -0.25
CA ILE A 162 -1.11 0.11 -0.57
C ILE A 162 -0.62 0.89 -1.78
N VAL A 163 0.45 1.65 -1.59
CA VAL A 163 1.12 2.38 -2.67
C VAL A 163 2.36 1.61 -3.10
N THR A 164 2.49 1.34 -4.40
CA THR A 164 3.67 0.68 -4.96
C THR A 164 3.99 1.20 -6.36
N ARG A 165 5.04 0.67 -7.00
CA ARG A 165 5.43 1.06 -8.36
C ARG A 165 4.49 0.50 -9.42
N SER A 166 4.12 1.30 -10.41
CA SER A 166 3.51 0.82 -11.65
C SER A 166 4.53 0.10 -12.53
N GLU A 167 4.06 -0.72 -13.47
CA GLU A 167 4.89 -1.32 -14.51
C GLU A 167 5.57 -0.27 -15.40
N GLU A 168 4.93 0.89 -15.60
CA GLU A 168 5.41 1.95 -16.50
C GLU A 168 6.80 2.48 -16.10
N LEU A 169 7.14 2.43 -14.80
CA LEU A 169 8.47 2.82 -14.33
C LEU A 169 9.59 1.93 -14.89
N ASN A 170 9.28 0.71 -15.35
CA ASN A 170 10.25 -0.16 -16.01
C ASN A 170 10.81 0.43 -17.31
N GLU A 171 10.09 1.36 -17.97
CA GLU A 171 10.63 2.09 -19.12
C GLU A 171 11.88 2.88 -18.73
N ILE A 172 11.82 3.58 -17.59
CA ILE A 172 12.95 4.32 -17.02
C ILE A 172 14.05 3.35 -16.61
N PHE A 173 13.70 2.28 -15.88
CA PHE A 173 14.70 1.36 -15.31
C PHE A 173 15.49 0.57 -16.36
N LYS A 174 14.93 0.38 -17.55
CA LYS A 174 15.60 -0.29 -18.69
C LYS A 174 16.60 0.62 -19.41
N GLN A 175 16.49 1.93 -19.26
CA GLN A 175 17.32 2.92 -19.96
C GLN A 175 18.38 3.53 -19.04
N GLU A 176 18.01 3.77 -17.79
CA GLU A 176 18.85 4.43 -16.80
C GLU A 176 19.82 3.47 -16.11
N ARG A 177 20.96 4.03 -15.70
CA ARG A 177 22.03 3.32 -14.99
C ARG A 177 22.29 3.94 -13.62
N ASP A 178 22.69 3.09 -12.68
CA ASP A 178 23.18 3.51 -11.37
C ASP A 178 24.59 4.15 -11.46
N SER A 179 25.10 4.59 -10.31
CA SER A 179 26.45 5.16 -10.18
C SER A 179 27.57 4.20 -10.56
N ARG A 180 27.31 2.89 -10.62
CA ARG A 180 28.25 1.83 -11.03
C ARG A 180 28.09 1.46 -12.51
N GLY A 181 27.23 2.16 -13.25
CA GLY A 181 26.95 1.89 -14.66
C GLY A 181 26.08 0.65 -14.90
N GLN A 182 25.49 0.03 -13.87
CA GLN A 182 24.54 -1.07 -14.06
C GLN A 182 23.14 -0.56 -14.38
N LEU A 183 22.41 -1.28 -15.24
CA LEU A 183 21.01 -0.95 -15.51
C LEU A 183 20.18 -1.06 -14.23
N LEU A 184 19.35 -0.04 -14.00
CA LEU A 184 18.46 0.00 -12.82
C LEU A 184 17.50 -1.19 -12.77
N MET A 185 17.16 -1.79 -13.92
CA MET A 185 16.33 -3.00 -13.99
C MET A 185 16.87 -4.16 -13.14
N LYS A 186 18.19 -4.25 -12.89
CA LYS A 186 18.75 -5.27 -11.98
C LYS A 186 18.32 -5.04 -10.53
N LYS A 187 18.22 -3.78 -10.11
CA LYS A 187 17.78 -3.37 -8.76
C LYS A 187 16.27 -3.49 -8.60
N TYR A 188 15.52 -3.07 -9.62
CA TYR A 188 14.06 -3.04 -9.65
C TYR A 188 13.44 -4.29 -10.29
N GLY A 189 14.16 -5.42 -10.20
CA GLY A 189 13.87 -6.65 -10.94
C GLY A 189 12.62 -7.39 -10.45
N ALA A 190 12.37 -8.54 -11.07
CA ALA A 190 11.13 -9.31 -10.92
C ALA A 190 10.84 -9.85 -9.50
N SER A 191 11.77 -9.78 -8.55
CA SER A 191 11.59 -10.24 -7.17
C SER A 191 11.28 -9.11 -6.17
N THR A 192 11.04 -7.89 -6.68
CA THR A 192 10.74 -6.71 -5.86
C THR A 192 9.26 -6.35 -5.91
N THR A 193 8.81 -5.49 -4.99
CA THR A 193 7.43 -5.00 -4.93
C THR A 193 7.12 -4.05 -6.08
N TRP A 194 6.06 -4.35 -6.84
CA TRP A 194 5.44 -3.50 -7.85
C TRP A 194 4.03 -4.04 -8.15
N MET A 195 3.23 -3.28 -8.91
CA MET A 195 1.81 -3.55 -9.11
C MET A 195 1.52 -4.95 -9.67
N GLY A 196 2.33 -5.44 -10.62
CA GLY A 196 2.18 -6.79 -11.18
C GLY A 196 2.43 -7.94 -10.19
N LYS A 197 3.01 -7.65 -9.02
CA LYS A 197 3.13 -8.60 -7.90
C LYS A 197 2.00 -8.46 -6.88
N LEU A 198 1.43 -7.28 -6.75
CA LEU A 198 0.33 -7.01 -5.82
C LEU A 198 -1.01 -7.50 -6.39
N ILE A 199 -1.32 -7.21 -7.66
CA ILE A 199 -2.61 -7.56 -8.29
C ILE A 199 -2.94 -9.05 -8.15
N PRO A 200 -2.06 -10.02 -8.49
CA PRO A 200 -2.40 -11.44 -8.34
C PRO A 200 -2.73 -11.86 -6.90
N ARG A 201 -2.18 -11.16 -5.90
CA ARG A 201 -2.45 -11.41 -4.48
C ARG A 201 -3.81 -10.84 -4.05
N LEU A 202 -4.17 -9.67 -4.56
CA LEU A 202 -5.49 -9.07 -4.35
C LEU A 202 -6.58 -9.84 -5.09
N ASP A 203 -6.34 -10.26 -6.33
CA ASP A 203 -7.26 -11.07 -7.12
C ASP A 203 -7.51 -12.44 -6.46
N SER A 204 -6.48 -13.02 -5.83
CA SER A 204 -6.62 -14.23 -5.01
C SER A 204 -7.12 -13.97 -3.58
N ARG A 205 -7.56 -12.74 -3.28
CA ARG A 205 -8.18 -12.34 -2.02
C ARG A 205 -7.31 -12.58 -0.78
N ARG A 206 -6.00 -12.35 -0.88
CA ARG A 206 -5.09 -12.50 0.27
C ARG A 206 -5.37 -11.49 1.40
N ASN A 207 -6.01 -10.37 1.09
CA ASN A 207 -6.53 -9.39 2.06
C ASN A 207 -7.78 -9.87 2.84
N GLY A 208 -8.33 -11.05 2.52
CA GLY A 208 -9.54 -11.55 3.17
C GLY A 208 -10.73 -10.60 2.97
N GLY A 209 -11.33 -10.18 4.09
CA GLY A 209 -12.46 -9.24 4.10
C GLY A 209 -12.07 -7.76 4.02
N CYS A 210 -10.80 -7.42 4.26
CA CYS A 210 -10.36 -6.02 4.35
C CYS A 210 -10.45 -5.32 2.97
N PRO A 211 -11.19 -4.20 2.83
CA PRO A 211 -11.16 -3.37 1.63
C PRO A 211 -9.76 -2.79 1.39
N ILE A 212 -9.25 -2.92 0.16
CA ILE A 212 -7.92 -2.41 -0.22
C ILE A 212 -8.01 -1.50 -1.45
N LEU A 213 -7.43 -0.31 -1.35
CA LEU A 213 -7.12 0.54 -2.50
C LEU A 213 -5.63 0.37 -2.83
N ALA A 214 -5.32 -0.25 -3.96
CA ALA A 214 -3.96 -0.35 -4.46
C ALA A 214 -3.66 0.79 -5.44
N ILE A 215 -2.54 1.49 -5.24
CA ILE A 215 -2.15 2.67 -6.01
C ILE A 215 -0.78 2.44 -6.62
N GLY A 216 -0.67 2.58 -7.95
CA GLY A 216 0.58 2.42 -8.69
C GLY A 216 1.17 3.77 -9.07
N ILE A 217 2.41 4.04 -8.66
CA ILE A 217 3.18 5.23 -9.05
C ILE A 217 3.62 5.07 -10.52
N ARG A 218 3.13 5.92 -11.42
CA ARG A 218 3.47 5.90 -12.86
C ARG A 218 4.76 6.65 -13.14
N LYS A 219 5.25 6.52 -14.37
CA LYS A 219 6.46 7.22 -14.84
C LYS A 219 6.33 8.74 -14.82
N ASP A 220 5.11 9.26 -14.96
CA ASP A 220 4.80 10.70 -14.91
C ASP A 220 5.06 11.34 -13.53
N CYS A 221 5.28 10.54 -12.48
CA CYS A 221 5.78 11.03 -11.20
C CYS A 221 7.29 11.34 -11.20
N VAL A 222 8.02 10.95 -12.25
CA VAL A 222 9.48 11.11 -12.34
C VAL A 222 9.84 12.37 -13.13
N GLU A 223 10.35 13.37 -12.42
CA GLU A 223 10.78 14.63 -12.99
C GLU A 223 11.98 14.45 -13.94
N GLY A 224 11.90 15.12 -15.09
CA GLY A 224 13.00 15.21 -16.06
C GLY A 224 13.08 14.07 -17.07
N TYR A 225 12.28 13.00 -16.93
CA TYR A 225 12.29 11.89 -17.86
C TYR A 225 11.61 12.22 -19.20
N ASP A 226 10.42 12.86 -19.18
CA ASP A 226 9.68 13.18 -20.41
C ASP A 226 10.41 14.19 -21.31
N ARG A 227 11.14 15.14 -20.70
CA ARG A 227 11.92 16.13 -21.46
C ARG A 227 13.07 15.47 -22.22
N ALA A 228 13.75 14.48 -21.63
CA ALA A 228 14.88 13.81 -22.27
C ALA A 228 14.45 13.00 -23.52
N ASN A 229 13.28 12.38 -23.48
CA ASN A 229 12.75 11.63 -24.62
C ASN A 229 12.25 12.54 -25.76
N GLU A 230 11.63 13.69 -25.47
CA GLU A 230 11.27 14.65 -26.54
C GLU A 230 12.50 15.20 -27.28
N TYR A 231 13.59 15.49 -26.57
CA TYR A 231 14.85 15.93 -27.21
C TYR A 231 15.50 14.80 -28.02
N ASN A 232 15.52 13.56 -27.53
CA ASN A 232 16.07 12.42 -28.28
C ASN A 232 15.21 12.07 -29.52
N THR A 233 13.90 12.19 -29.43
CA THR A 233 12.99 11.93 -30.56
C THR A 233 13.12 13.04 -31.62
N LYS A 234 13.26 14.31 -31.21
CA LYS A 234 13.51 15.43 -32.14
C LYS A 234 14.90 15.36 -32.80
N SER A 235 15.96 15.01 -32.05
CA SER A 235 17.31 14.81 -32.62
C SER A 235 17.37 13.61 -33.57
N ALA A 236 16.68 12.50 -33.27
CA ALA A 236 16.62 11.35 -34.17
C ALA A 236 15.85 11.64 -35.48
N THR A 237 14.89 12.57 -35.43
CA THR A 237 14.14 13.02 -36.61
C THR A 237 14.95 14.04 -37.44
N PHE A 238 15.74 14.90 -36.79
CA PHE A 238 16.63 15.87 -37.44
C PHE A 238 17.80 15.18 -38.18
N CYS A 239 18.39 14.13 -37.61
CA CYS A 239 19.48 13.37 -38.26
C CYS A 239 19.01 12.47 -39.44
N ARG A 240 17.70 12.37 -39.71
CA ARG A 240 17.16 11.64 -40.88
C ARG A 240 16.72 12.57 -42.02
N GLY A 241 16.90 13.88 -41.89
CA GLY A 241 16.44 14.88 -42.84
C GLY A 241 17.50 15.45 -43.80
N GLU A 242 18.77 15.01 -43.72
CA GLU A 242 19.89 15.54 -44.53
C GLU A 242 20.51 14.53 -45.51
N GLU A 243 19.69 13.63 -46.07
CA GLU A 243 20.07 12.84 -47.25
C GLU A 243 18.98 12.93 -48.32
N ILE A 244 18.82 14.09 -48.98
CA ILE A 244 18.39 14.23 -50.40
C ILE A 244 19.02 15.50 -50.97
#